data_AF-A0A1I0C3N4-F1
#
_entry.id   AF-A0A1I0C3N4-F1
#
_cell.length_a   1.000
_cell.length_b   1.000
_cell.length_c   1.000
_cell.angle_alpha   90.00
_cell.angle_beta   90.00
_cell.angle_gamma   90.00
#
_symmetry.space_group_name_H-M   'P 1'
#
loop_
_entity.id
_entity.type
_entity.pdbx_description
1 polymer ?
#
loop_
_entity_poly.entity_id
_entity_poly.type
_entity_poly.pdbx_seq_one_letter_code
_entity_poly.pdbx_strand_id
1 'polypeptide(L)'
;MSSTRELVIEQRVANEAKSPFVAYLLAILLWGFGAHRLYLGRYMSGLVMLAMWGLGWLTAPILIGWLPIALVAMWMVIDLFLIPGMIREDRAVIRQKLLSELA
;
A
#
# COMPACT_ATOMS: atom_id res chain seq x y z
N MET A 1 -8.57 -18.59 30.88
CA MET A 1 -7.66 -17.44 31.04
C MET A 1 -6.90 -17.08 29.75
N SER A 2 -6.82 -17.95 28.73
CA SER A 2 -6.20 -17.63 27.42
C SER A 2 -7.01 -16.65 26.56
N SER A 3 -8.33 -16.75 26.55
CA SER A 3 -9.22 -15.95 25.67
C SER A 3 -9.12 -14.44 25.85
N THR A 4 -8.87 -13.95 27.07
CA THR A 4 -8.70 -12.51 27.33
C THR A 4 -7.41 -11.96 26.74
N ARG A 5 -6.31 -12.74 26.78
CA ARG A 5 -5.02 -12.33 26.20
C ARG A 5 -5.09 -12.31 24.67
N GLU A 6 -5.74 -13.31 24.08
CA GLU A 6 -5.98 -13.35 22.63
C GLU A 6 -6.80 -12.15 22.16
N LEU A 7 -7.88 -11.79 22.87
CA LEU A 7 -8.69 -10.60 22.59
C LEU A 7 -7.89 -9.29 22.62
N VAL A 8 -7.01 -9.13 23.62
CA VAL A 8 -6.16 -7.93 23.73
C VAL A 8 -5.12 -7.87 22.60
N ILE A 9 -4.56 -9.02 22.21
CA ILE A 9 -3.64 -9.11 21.07
C ILE A 9 -4.36 -8.74 19.77
N GLU A 10 -5.57 -9.28 19.53
CA GLU A 10 -6.35 -8.93 18.34
C GLU A 10 -6.72 -7.45 18.30
N GLN A 11 -7.07 -6.85 19.45
CA GLN A 11 -7.31 -5.41 19.53
C GLN A 11 -6.05 -4.59 19.21
N ARG A 12 -4.88 -4.95 19.75
CA ARG A 12 -3.61 -4.27 19.41
C ARG A 12 -3.27 -4.40 17.93
N VAL A 13 -3.40 -5.60 17.37
CA VAL A 13 -3.18 -5.84 15.94
C VAL A 13 -4.15 -5.00 15.10
N ALA A 14 -5.42 -4.94 15.47
CA ALA A 14 -6.41 -4.13 14.75
C ALA A 14 -6.12 -2.61 14.85
N ASN A 15 -5.57 -2.15 15.97
CA ASN A 15 -5.28 -0.75 16.23
C ASN A 15 -3.95 -0.29 15.59
N GLU A 16 -2.95 -1.18 15.52
CA GLU A 16 -1.64 -0.91 14.88
C GLU A 16 -1.62 -1.23 13.38
N ALA A 17 -2.52 -2.09 12.90
CA ALA A 17 -2.61 -2.40 11.47
C ALA A 17 -3.00 -1.16 10.67
N LYS A 18 -2.33 -0.96 9.54
CA LYS A 18 -2.65 0.15 8.63
C LYS A 18 -4.08 0.03 8.11
N SER A 19 -4.76 1.16 8.06
CA SER A 19 -6.17 1.19 7.67
C SER A 19 -6.33 0.86 6.18
N PRO A 20 -7.08 -0.21 5.82
CA PRO A 20 -7.38 -0.55 4.44
C PRO A 20 -8.07 0.62 3.71
N PHE A 21 -8.97 1.27 4.43
CA PHE A 21 -9.74 2.39 3.92
C PHE A 21 -8.84 3.56 3.51
N VAL A 22 -7.83 3.87 4.32
CA VAL A 22 -6.85 4.92 4.00
C VAL A 22 -6.00 4.54 2.79
N ALA A 23 -5.62 3.26 2.65
CA ALA A 23 -4.88 2.79 1.47
C ALA A 23 -5.70 2.93 0.18
N TYR A 24 -6.98 2.55 0.20
CA TYR A 24 -7.89 2.73 -0.95
C TYR A 24 -8.18 4.20 -1.23
N LEU A 25 -8.36 5.03 -0.20
CA LEU A 25 -8.57 6.47 -0.35
C LEU A 25 -7.36 7.14 -0.98
N LEU A 26 -6.15 6.81 -0.54
CA LEU A 26 -4.91 7.29 -1.13
C LEU A 26 -4.75 6.79 -2.57
N ALA A 27 -5.13 5.55 -2.87
CA ALA A 27 -5.10 5.04 -4.23
C ALA A 27 -6.05 5.85 -5.15
N ILE A 28 -7.29 6.09 -4.74
CA ILE A 28 -8.26 6.81 -5.59
C ILE A 28 -7.92 8.30 -5.68
N LEU A 29 -7.53 8.94 -4.58
CA LEU A 29 -7.27 10.39 -4.51
C LEU A 29 -5.94 10.78 -5.15
N LEU A 30 -4.88 9.97 -4.93
CA LEU A 30 -3.54 10.22 -5.44
C LEU A 30 -3.18 9.31 -6.62
N TRP A 31 -4.18 8.71 -7.29
CA TRP A 31 -4.11 7.87 -8.50
C TRP A 31 -2.70 7.47 -8.98
N GLY A 32 -2.02 8.33 -9.74
CA GLY A 32 -0.71 8.05 -10.34
C GLY A 32 0.52 8.42 -9.49
N PHE A 33 0.33 9.09 -8.36
CA PHE A 33 1.42 9.53 -7.47
C PHE A 33 2.02 8.38 -6.64
N GLY A 34 1.41 7.19 -6.60
CA GLY A 34 1.96 6.05 -5.85
C GLY A 34 1.92 6.20 -4.32
N ALA A 35 1.12 7.13 -3.80
CA ALA A 35 1.06 7.43 -2.37
C ALA A 35 0.51 6.30 -1.51
N HIS A 36 -0.37 5.44 -2.06
CA HIS A 36 -0.85 4.25 -1.39
C HIS A 36 0.29 3.24 -1.13
N ARG A 37 1.26 3.10 -2.05
CA ARG A 37 2.45 2.24 -1.85
C ARG A 37 3.42 2.83 -0.83
N LEU A 38 3.58 4.15 -0.81
CA LEU A 38 4.36 4.85 0.23
C LEU A 38 3.74 4.64 1.62
N TYR A 39 2.41 4.74 1.72
CA TYR A 39 1.68 4.48 2.96
C TYR A 39 1.81 3.04 3.43
N LEU A 40 1.79 2.06 2.51
CA LEU A 40 1.97 0.64 2.82
C LEU A 40 3.45 0.24 3.03
N GLY A 41 4.37 1.19 3.18
CA GLY A 41 5.78 0.92 3.49
C GLY A 41 6.63 0.47 2.28
N ARG A 42 6.08 0.50 1.06
CA ARG A 42 6.74 0.06 -0.17
C ARG A 42 7.29 1.26 -0.97
N TYR A 43 8.17 2.02 -0.31
CA TYR A 43 8.74 3.29 -0.79
C TYR A 43 9.37 3.19 -2.17
N MET A 44 10.19 2.16 -2.42
CA MET A 44 10.90 1.99 -3.70
C MET A 44 9.94 1.93 -4.89
N SER A 45 8.89 1.13 -4.75
CA SER A 45 7.91 0.97 -5.82
C SER A 45 6.96 2.16 -5.97
N GLY A 46 6.64 2.86 -4.88
CA GLY A 46 5.86 4.10 -4.95
C GLY A 46 6.65 5.21 -5.66
N LEU A 47 7.96 5.29 -5.40
CA LEU A 47 8.85 6.26 -6.05
C LEU A 47 9.03 5.97 -7.54
N VAL A 48 9.18 4.69 -7.93
CA VAL A 48 9.22 4.30 -9.35
C VAL A 48 7.93 4.70 -10.06
N MET A 49 6.77 4.43 -9.44
CA MET A 49 5.47 4.82 -10.01
C MET A 49 5.35 6.34 -10.16
N LEU A 50 5.76 7.11 -9.15
CA LEU A 50 5.78 8.58 -9.20
C LEU A 50 6.72 9.10 -10.30
N ALA A 51 7.92 8.52 -10.44
CA ALA A 51 8.87 8.88 -11.48
C ALA A 51 8.31 8.56 -12.88
N MET A 52 7.71 7.39 -13.07
CA MET A 52 7.06 7.02 -14.34
C MET A 52 5.86 7.92 -14.66
N TRP A 53 5.06 8.28 -13.66
CA TRP A 53 3.93 9.19 -13.83
C TRP A 53 4.39 10.62 -14.17
N GLY A 54 5.40 11.13 -13.47
CA GLY A 54 5.98 12.44 -13.72
C GLY A 54 6.69 12.52 -15.07
N LEU A 55 7.50 11.52 -15.42
CA LEU A 55 8.15 11.42 -16.73
C LEU A 55 7.12 11.22 -17.86
N GLY A 56 6.05 10.48 -17.61
CA GLY A 56 4.94 10.30 -18.55
C GLY A 56 4.25 11.62 -18.86
N TRP A 57 3.92 12.42 -17.84
CA TRP A 57 3.38 13.76 -18.04
C TRP A 57 4.36 14.73 -18.71
N LEU A 58 5.66 14.66 -18.36
CA LEU A 58 6.69 15.51 -18.96
C LEU A 58 6.91 15.20 -20.45
N THR A 59 6.78 13.95 -20.85
CA THR A 59 6.95 13.49 -22.24
C THR A 59 5.63 13.40 -23.02
N ALA A 60 4.48 13.64 -22.37
CA ALA A 60 3.16 13.66 -22.99
C ALA A 60 3.02 14.68 -24.14
N PRO A 61 3.61 15.90 -24.06
CA PRO A 61 3.57 16.87 -25.17
C PRO A 61 4.23 16.36 -26.46
N ILE A 62 5.15 15.39 -26.36
CA ILE A 62 5.88 14.78 -27.48
C ILE A 62 5.14 13.54 -28.02
N LEU A 63 3.89 13.30 -27.59
CA LEU A 63 3.10 12.07 -27.82
C LEU A 63 3.69 10.76 -27.26
N ILE A 64 4.95 10.74 -26.83
CA ILE A 64 5.62 9.55 -26.28
C ILE A 64 5.12 9.23 -24.86
N GLY A 65 4.74 10.24 -24.09
CA GLY A 65 4.34 10.09 -22.68
C GLY A 65 3.02 9.34 -22.44
N TRP A 66 2.22 9.10 -23.47
CA TRP A 66 0.98 8.31 -23.35
C TRP A 66 1.25 6.85 -22.99
N LEU A 67 2.36 6.28 -23.44
CA LEU A 67 2.73 4.88 -23.16
C LEU A 67 3.02 4.64 -21.67
N PRO A 68 3.91 5.40 -21.00
CA PRO A 68 4.12 5.26 -19.56
C PRO A 68 2.88 5.62 -18.73
N ILE A 69 2.07 6.60 -19.15
CA ILE A 69 0.79 6.93 -18.48
C ILE A 69 -0.17 5.73 -18.51
N ALA A 70 -0.34 5.09 -19.68
CA ALA A 70 -1.19 3.91 -19.81
C ALA A 70 -0.66 2.72 -18.98
N LEU A 71 0.66 2.55 -18.93
CA LEU A 71 1.29 1.51 -18.12
C LEU A 71 1.07 1.75 -16.62
N VAL A 72 1.24 2.98 -16.14
CA VAL A 72 0.95 3.35 -14.74
C VAL A 72 -0.54 3.17 -14.42
N ALA A 73 -1.43 3.51 -15.35
CA ALA A 73 -2.87 3.27 -15.18
C ALA A 73 -3.20 1.77 -15.04
N MET A 74 -2.62 0.92 -15.88
CA MET A 74 -2.77 -0.54 -15.77
C MET A 74 -2.17 -1.08 -14.46
N TRP A 75 -0.98 -0.60 -14.09
CA TRP A 75 -0.35 -0.95 -12.82
C TRP A 75 -1.25 -0.59 -11.64
N MET A 76 -1.92 0.56 -11.67
CA MET A 76 -2.85 0.96 -10.63
C MET A 76 -3.99 -0.03 -10.41
N VAL A 77 -4.54 -0.59 -11.49
CA VAL A 77 -5.57 -1.65 -11.40
C VAL A 77 -5.01 -2.89 -10.71
N ILE A 78 -3.78 -3.30 -11.07
CA ILE A 78 -3.09 -4.43 -10.43
C ILE A 78 -2.85 -4.14 -8.94
N ASP A 79 -2.47 -2.92 -8.60
CA ASP A 79 -2.21 -2.52 -7.21
C ASP A 79 -3.46 -2.60 -6.34
N LEU A 80 -4.64 -2.33 -6.91
CA LEU A 80 -5.93 -2.50 -6.23
C LEU A 80 -6.13 -3.93 -5.72
N PHE A 81 -5.68 -4.93 -6.49
CA PHE A 81 -5.68 -6.34 -6.07
C PHE A 81 -4.54 -6.70 -5.11
N LEU A 82 -3.41 -5.98 -5.15
CA LEU A 82 -2.32 -6.19 -4.19
C LEU A 82 -2.60 -5.60 -2.81
N ILE A 83 -3.38 -4.51 -2.69
CA ILE A 83 -3.74 -3.88 -1.39
C ILE A 83 -4.20 -4.91 -0.34
N PRO A 84 -5.19 -5.79 -0.60
CA PRO A 84 -5.61 -6.78 0.39
C PRO A 84 -4.50 -7.79 0.74
N GLY A 85 -3.60 -8.08 -0.19
CA GLY A 85 -2.41 -8.91 0.08
C GLY A 85 -1.45 -8.23 1.06
N MET A 86 -1.11 -6.97 0.79
CA MET A 86 -0.19 -6.17 1.62
C MET A 86 -0.73 -5.99 3.05
N ILE A 87 -2.03 -5.77 3.21
CA ILE A 87 -2.65 -5.61 4.53
C ILE A 87 -2.60 -6.91 5.35
N ARG A 88 -2.76 -8.07 4.70
CA ARG A 88 -2.65 -9.37 5.39
C ARG A 88 -1.23 -9.61 5.89
N GLU A 89 -0.24 -9.23 5.07
CA GLU A 89 1.18 -9.37 5.39
C GLU A 89 1.57 -8.46 6.57
N ASP A 90 1.16 -7.18 6.55
CA ASP A 90 1.37 -6.25 7.67
C ASP A 90 0.76 -6.76 8.99
N ARG A 91 -0.47 -7.30 8.94
CA ARG A 91 -1.13 -7.88 10.12
C ARG A 91 -0.39 -9.09 10.66
N ALA A 92 0.17 -9.93 9.78
CA ALA A 92 0.95 -11.10 10.18
C ALA A 92 2.26 -10.69 10.87
N VAL A 93 2.95 -9.68 10.35
CA VAL A 93 4.19 -9.14 10.95
C VAL A 93 3.92 -8.53 12.33
N ILE A 94 2.88 -7.70 12.48
CA ILE A 94 2.51 -7.10 13.78
C ILE A 94 2.16 -8.19 14.79
N ARG A 95 1.37 -9.21 14.38
CA ARG A 95 1.03 -10.35 15.23
C ARG A 95 2.28 -11.08 15.70
N GLN A 96 3.24 -11.36 14.80
CA GLN A 96 4.47 -12.08 15.16
C GLN A 96 5.33 -11.27 16.14
N LYS A 97 5.41 -9.95 15.95
CA LYS A 97 6.15 -9.05 16.85
C LYS A 97 5.58 -9.04 18.27
N LEU A 98 4.24 -8.93 18.39
CA LEU A 98 3.55 -9.01 19.68
C LEU A 98 3.73 -10.36 20.37
N LEU A 99 3.74 -11.46 19.61
CA LEU A 99 4.01 -12.79 20.16
C LEU A 99 5.44 -12.91 20.69
N SER A 100 6.43 -12.32 20.01
CA SER A 100 7.82 -12.31 20.48
C SER A 100 8.07 -11.41 21.69
N GLU A 101 7.28 -10.35 21.89
CA GLU A 101 7.37 -9.49 23.07
C GLU A 101 6.74 -10.12 24.33
N LEU A 102 5.84 -11.10 24.14
CA LEU A 102 5.12 -11.79 25.23
C LEU A 102 5.69 -13.17 25.59
N ALA A 103 6.66 -13.66 24.82
CA ALA A 103 7.37 -14.92 25.05
C ALA A 103 8.61 -14.71 25.93
#